data_AF-A0A6B2C1Y0-F1
#
_entry.id   AF-A0A6B2C1Y0-F1
#
_cell.length_a   1.000
_cell.length_b   1.000
_cell.length_c   1.000
_cell.angle_alpha   90.00
_cell.angle_beta   90.00
_cell.angle_gamma   90.00
#
_symmetry.space_group_name_H-M   'P 1'
#
loop_
_entity.id
_entity.type
_entity.pdbx_description
1 polymer ?
#
loop_
_entity_poly.entity_id
_entity_poly.type
_entity_poly.pdbx_seq_one_letter_code
_entity_poly.pdbx_strand_id
1 'polypeptide(L)'
;MLSKEKRALVAEIMRRGGTLLAEPCPKCGGIMLRYKGKTFCPNCDNIENIEELEGRSETKLTDLQEIDDLLLRRLLNVLKQQPDDEKTSIIILNYINALKTLREMKNKNES
;
A
#
# COMPACT_ATOMS: atom_id res chain seq x y z
N MET A 1 -20.93 -10.99 -17.71
CA MET A 1 -21.22 -11.99 -16.64
C MET A 1 -20.01 -12.05 -15.72
N LEU A 2 -20.21 -12.11 -14.40
CA LEU A 2 -19.10 -12.09 -13.43
C LEU A 2 -18.24 -13.35 -13.56
N SER A 3 -16.90 -13.27 -13.48
CA SER A 3 -16.02 -14.43 -13.60
C SER A 3 -16.16 -15.40 -12.41
N LYS A 4 -15.62 -16.62 -12.53
CA LYS A 4 -15.64 -17.60 -11.44
C LYS A 4 -14.85 -17.10 -10.23
N GLU A 5 -13.68 -16.48 -10.43
CA GLU A 5 -12.90 -15.92 -9.31
C GLU A 5 -13.67 -14.80 -8.61
N LYS A 6 -14.25 -13.87 -9.38
CA LYS A 6 -15.02 -12.74 -8.83
C LYS A 6 -16.25 -13.19 -8.05
N ARG A 7 -16.90 -14.30 -8.44
CA ARG A 7 -17.99 -14.90 -7.65
C ARG A 7 -17.50 -15.47 -6.31
N ALA A 8 -16.34 -16.13 -6.30
CA ALA A 8 -15.75 -16.64 -5.07
C ALA A 8 -15.34 -15.51 -4.11
N LEU A 9 -14.75 -14.44 -4.65
CA LEU A 9 -14.43 -13.24 -3.90
C LEU A 9 -15.68 -12.62 -3.25
N VAL A 10 -16.75 -12.44 -4.03
CA VAL A 10 -18.03 -11.93 -3.51
C VAL A 10 -18.58 -12.82 -2.39
N ALA A 11 -18.54 -14.16 -2.56
CA ALA A 11 -19.01 -15.09 -1.53
C ALA A 11 -18.21 -14.97 -0.23
N GLU A 12 -16.89 -14.82 -0.31
CA GLU A 12 -16.04 -14.63 0.87
C GLU A 12 -16.29 -13.27 1.54
N ILE A 13 -16.49 -12.20 0.77
CA ILE A 13 -16.86 -10.88 1.30
C ILE A 13 -18.19 -10.96 2.07
N MET A 14 -19.18 -11.70 1.53
CA MET A 14 -20.45 -11.93 2.24
C MET A 14 -20.25 -12.72 3.54
N ARG A 15 -19.41 -13.78 3.52
CA ARG A 15 -19.08 -14.55 4.74
C ARG A 15 -18.44 -13.69 5.83
N ARG A 16 -17.67 -12.65 5.46
CA ARG A 16 -17.03 -11.72 6.39
C ARG A 16 -17.89 -10.52 6.79
N GLY A 17 -19.15 -10.49 6.39
CA GLY A 17 -20.11 -9.44 6.78
C GLY A 17 -20.23 -8.28 5.79
N GLY A 18 -19.86 -8.49 4.52
CA GLY A 18 -20.23 -7.58 3.44
C GLY A 18 -21.75 -7.55 3.20
N THR A 19 -22.23 -6.47 2.60
CA THR A 19 -23.65 -6.25 2.31
C THR A 19 -23.86 -5.96 0.83
N LEU A 20 -24.98 -6.43 0.27
CA LEU A 20 -25.42 -6.08 -1.07
C LEU A 20 -26.23 -4.78 -1.02
N LEU A 21 -25.94 -3.84 -1.92
CA LEU A 21 -26.71 -2.61 -2.07
C LEU A 21 -27.82 -2.80 -3.11
N ALA A 22 -28.93 -2.11 -2.89
CA ALA A 22 -30.09 -2.16 -3.79
C ALA A 22 -29.82 -1.40 -5.11
N GLU A 23 -29.00 -0.36 -5.06
CA GLU A 23 -28.62 0.43 -6.22
C GLU A 23 -27.65 -0.35 -7.12
N PRO A 24 -27.96 -0.52 -8.42
CA PRO A 24 -27.06 -1.16 -9.35
C PRO A 24 -25.87 -0.26 -9.68
N CYS A 25 -24.77 -0.86 -10.15
CA CYS A 25 -23.60 -0.14 -10.63
C CYS A 25 -23.99 0.75 -11.83
N PRO A 26 -23.73 2.07 -11.78
CA PRO A 26 -24.13 2.99 -12.85
C PRO A 26 -23.38 2.74 -14.18
N LYS A 27 -22.26 2.01 -14.14
CA LYS A 27 -21.43 1.72 -15.33
C LYS A 27 -21.87 0.45 -16.07
N CYS A 28 -22.21 -0.61 -15.35
CA CYS A 28 -22.47 -1.92 -15.96
C CYS A 28 -23.79 -2.58 -15.51
N GLY A 29 -24.59 -1.93 -14.67
CA GLY A 29 -25.83 -2.47 -14.11
C GLY A 29 -25.65 -3.65 -13.15
N GLY A 30 -24.41 -3.94 -12.74
CA GLY A 30 -24.09 -5.04 -11.84
C GLY A 30 -24.44 -4.75 -10.38
N ILE A 31 -24.39 -5.77 -9.53
CA ILE A 31 -24.64 -5.61 -8.09
C ILE A 31 -23.52 -4.81 -7.42
N MET A 32 -23.90 -3.87 -6.56
CA MET A 32 -22.98 -3.10 -5.72
C MET A 32 -22.85 -3.75 -4.35
N LEU A 33 -21.64 -3.74 -3.78
CA LEU A 33 -21.35 -4.26 -2.45
C LEU A 33 -20.84 -3.16 -1.55
N ARG A 34 -21.07 -3.33 -0.26
CA ARG A 34 -20.41 -2.57 0.81
C ARG A 34 -19.68 -3.51 1.76
N TYR A 35 -18.41 -3.26 2.01
CA TYR A 35 -17.60 -4.02 2.97
C TYR A 35 -16.60 -3.08 3.66
N LYS A 36 -16.52 -3.14 5.00
CA LYS A 36 -15.64 -2.28 5.82
C LYS A 36 -15.70 -0.78 5.44
N GLY A 37 -16.90 -0.27 5.16
CA GLY A 37 -17.13 1.13 4.78
C GLY A 37 -16.84 1.45 3.30
N LYS A 38 -16.20 0.57 2.54
CA LYS A 38 -15.94 0.73 1.11
C LYS A 38 -17.12 0.20 0.28
N THR A 39 -17.53 0.95 -0.73
CA THR A 39 -18.61 0.58 -1.65
C THR A 39 -18.03 0.39 -3.06
N PHE A 40 -18.28 -0.76 -3.69
CA PHE A 40 -17.64 -1.13 -4.96
C PHE A 40 -18.49 -2.11 -5.80
N CYS A 41 -18.18 -2.17 -7.09
CA CYS A 41 -18.69 -3.11 -8.07
C CYS A 41 -17.63 -4.20 -8.34
N PRO A 42 -17.90 -5.49 -8.07
CA PRO A 42 -16.95 -6.58 -8.31
C PRO A 42 -16.55 -6.72 -9.77
N ASN A 43 -17.42 -6.26 -10.68
CA ASN A 43 -17.15 -6.34 -12.11
C ASN A 43 -16.23 -5.22 -12.58
N CYS A 44 -16.46 -3.98 -12.11
CA CYS A 44 -15.78 -2.78 -12.63
C CYS A 44 -14.51 -2.41 -11.86
N ASP A 45 -14.46 -2.59 -10.55
CA ASP A 45 -13.41 -1.99 -9.71
C ASP A 45 -12.14 -2.84 -9.56
N ASN A 46 -12.00 -3.88 -10.40
CA ASN A 46 -10.85 -4.78 -10.51
C ASN A 46 -10.19 -5.22 -9.18
N ILE A 47 -11.01 -5.51 -8.18
CA ILE A 47 -10.54 -6.04 -6.89
C ILE A 47 -10.17 -7.51 -7.08
N GLU A 48 -8.93 -7.85 -6.79
CA GLU A 48 -8.40 -9.21 -7.00
C GLU A 48 -8.47 -10.06 -5.72
N ASN A 49 -8.43 -9.41 -4.55
CA ASN A 49 -8.39 -10.08 -3.25
C ASN A 49 -9.09 -9.25 -2.15
N ILE A 50 -9.32 -9.86 -0.99
CA ILE A 50 -10.05 -9.23 0.13
C ILE A 50 -9.15 -8.28 0.93
N GLU A 51 -7.85 -8.51 0.91
CA GLU A 51 -6.85 -7.75 1.65
C GLU A 51 -6.80 -6.29 1.18
N GLU A 52 -7.04 -6.03 -0.11
CA GLU A 52 -7.24 -4.68 -0.68
C GLU A 52 -8.43 -3.93 -0.05
N LEU A 53 -9.49 -4.67 0.32
CA LEU A 53 -10.69 -4.10 0.90
C LEU A 53 -10.58 -3.96 2.41
N GLU A 54 -10.03 -4.97 3.09
CA GLU A 54 -9.86 -4.97 4.54
C GLU A 54 -8.93 -3.87 5.01
N GLY A 55 -8.01 -3.42 4.15
CA GLY A 55 -6.92 -2.58 4.57
C GLY A 55 -6.09 -3.39 5.55
N ARG A 56 -4.83 -3.69 5.20
CA ARG A 56 -3.85 -3.70 6.29
C ARG A 56 -4.08 -2.41 7.05
N SER A 57 -4.32 -2.55 8.34
CA SER A 57 -4.56 -1.46 9.25
C SER A 57 -3.75 -0.25 8.82
N GLU A 58 -4.40 0.90 8.69
CA GLU A 58 -3.75 2.19 8.90
C GLU A 58 -3.29 2.26 10.38
N THR A 59 -2.46 1.31 10.81
CA THR A 59 -1.43 1.59 11.79
C THR A 59 -0.53 2.61 11.09
N LYS A 60 -0.77 3.88 11.40
CA LYS A 60 0.15 5.00 11.23
C LYS A 60 1.60 4.52 11.31
N LEU A 61 2.25 4.23 10.19
CA LEU A 61 3.67 3.85 10.05
C LEU A 61 3.92 3.40 8.59
N THR A 62 3.82 4.25 7.56
CA THR A 62 4.40 3.87 6.24
C THR A 62 5.00 4.97 5.38
N ASP A 63 4.75 6.27 5.59
CA ASP A 63 5.44 7.26 4.75
C ASP A 63 6.97 7.21 4.93
N LEU A 64 7.46 7.05 6.16
CA LEU A 64 8.90 6.98 6.43
C LEU A 64 9.50 5.60 6.15
N GLN A 65 8.78 4.52 6.44
CA GLN A 65 9.33 3.17 6.27
C GLN A 65 9.42 2.75 4.81
N GLU A 66 8.46 3.12 3.98
CA GLU A 66 8.55 2.88 2.53
C GLU A 66 9.63 3.76 1.89
N ILE A 67 9.79 5.00 2.36
CA ILE A 67 10.91 5.87 1.96
C ILE A 67 12.24 5.25 2.39
N ASP A 68 12.35 4.74 3.62
CA ASP A 68 13.56 4.09 4.14
C ASP A 68 13.90 2.85 3.28
N ASP A 69 12.92 2.01 2.95
CA ASP A 69 13.13 0.82 2.11
C ASP A 69 13.56 1.18 0.68
N LEU A 70 12.96 2.22 0.09
CA LEU A 70 13.33 2.71 -1.25
C LEU A 70 14.73 3.32 -1.27
N LEU A 71 15.08 4.11 -0.25
CA LEU A 71 16.39 4.72 -0.15
C LEU A 71 17.48 3.67 0.12
N LEU A 72 17.20 2.67 0.97
CA LEU A 72 18.12 1.58 1.25
C LEU A 72 18.39 0.74 -0.01
N ARG A 73 17.34 0.42 -0.79
CA ARG A 73 17.49 -0.29 -2.07
C ARG A 73 18.29 0.52 -3.08
N ARG A 74 18.06 1.84 -3.16
CA ARG A 74 18.82 2.73 -4.05
C ARG A 74 20.29 2.79 -3.65
N LEU A 75 20.59 2.91 -2.36
CA LEU A 75 21.96 2.90 -1.85
C LEU A 75 22.67 1.59 -2.18
N LEU A 76 22.01 0.45 -1.93
CA LEU A 76 22.57 -0.87 -2.25
C LEU A 76 22.88 -1.03 -3.74
N ASN A 77 22.06 -0.47 -4.63
CA ASN A 77 22.32 -0.51 -6.07
C ASN A 77 23.53 0.35 -6.46
N VAL A 78 23.69 1.54 -5.89
CA VAL A 78 24.86 2.41 -6.13
C VAL A 78 26.14 1.75 -5.63
N LEU A 79 26.12 1.20 -4.41
CA LEU A 79 27.26 0.48 -3.82
C LEU A 79 27.70 -0.73 -4.66
N LYS A 80 26.75 -1.45 -5.26
CA LYS A 80 27.06 -2.59 -6.14
C LYS A 80 27.69 -2.17 -7.47
N GLN A 81 27.38 -0.97 -7.96
CA GLN A 81 27.82 -0.51 -9.28
C GLN A 81 29.16 0.23 -9.23
N GLN A 82 29.47 0.93 -8.14
CA GLN A 82 30.71 1.69 -7.98
C GLN A 82 31.21 1.60 -6.53
N PRO A 83 31.85 0.48 -6.14
CA PRO A 83 32.22 0.23 -4.75
C PRO A 83 33.33 1.14 -4.22
N ASP A 84 33.99 1.94 -5.06
CA ASP A 84 35.19 2.68 -4.65
C ASP A 84 35.46 3.94 -5.50
N ASP A 85 34.52 4.90 -5.49
CA ASP A 85 34.80 6.25 -5.97
C ASP A 85 34.32 7.32 -4.97
N GLU A 86 34.93 8.50 -5.06
CA GLU A 86 34.66 9.65 -4.17
C GLU A 86 33.16 10.03 -4.18
N LYS A 87 32.47 9.84 -5.30
CA LYS A 87 31.05 10.17 -5.45
C LYS A 87 30.18 9.17 -4.70
N THR A 88 30.54 7.88 -4.70
CA THR A 88 29.88 6.86 -3.87
C THR A 88 30.00 7.21 -2.38
N SER A 89 31.17 7.67 -1.94
CA SER A 89 31.39 8.10 -0.56
C SER A 89 30.51 9.28 -0.16
N ILE A 90 30.36 10.28 -1.06
CA ILE A 90 29.48 11.44 -0.83
C ILE A 90 28.01 11.03 -0.75
N ILE A 91 27.56 10.10 -1.60
CA ILE A 91 26.16 9.61 -1.58
C ILE A 91 25.84 8.90 -0.27
N ILE A 92 26.75 8.04 0.21
CA ILE A 92 26.60 7.36 1.51
C ILE A 92 26.50 8.38 2.66
N LEU A 93 27.38 9.38 2.68
CA LEU A 93 27.38 10.42 3.71
C LEU A 93 26.09 11.23 3.73
N ASN A 94 25.59 11.62 2.56
CA ASN A 94 24.32 12.35 2.44
C ASN A 94 23.14 11.52 2.95
N TYR A 95 23.13 10.22 2.65
CA TYR A 95 22.10 9.31 3.15
C TYR A 95 22.14 9.16 4.68
N ILE A 96 23.33 8.94 5.26
CA ILE A 96 23.50 8.84 6.71
C ILE A 96 23.04 10.13 7.41
N ASN A 97 23.36 11.30 6.85
CA ASN A 97 22.94 12.58 7.42
C ASN A 97 21.42 12.76 7.36
N ALA A 98 20.78 12.42 6.24
CA ALA A 98 19.32 12.45 6.13
C ALA A 98 18.64 11.58 7.20
N LEU A 99 19.13 10.35 7.40
CA LEU A 99 18.61 9.45 8.44
C LEU A 99 18.80 10.00 9.86
N LYS A 100 19.94 10.63 10.15
CA LYS A 100 20.20 11.27 11.45
C LYS A 100 19.20 12.40 11.72
N THR A 101 18.97 13.27 10.75
CA THR A 101 18.02 14.39 10.88
C THR A 101 16.59 13.89 11.08
N LEU A 102 16.16 12.89 10.33
CA LEU A 102 14.82 12.30 10.49
C LEU A 102 14.62 11.70 11.89
N ARG A 103 15.66 11.02 12.42
CA ARG A 103 15.63 10.47 13.79
C ARG A 103 15.58 11.57 14.85
N GLU A 104 16.33 12.65 14.68
CA GLU A 104 16.30 13.80 15.60
C GLU A 104 14.94 14.52 15.59
N MET A 105 14.30 14.65 14.43
CA MET A 105 12.95 15.20 14.31
C MET A 105 11.92 14.30 14.99
N LYS A 106 12.05 12.98 14.87
CA LYS A 106 11.19 12.02 15.56
C LYS A 106 11.32 12.14 17.09
N ASN A 107 12.55 12.18 17.61
CA ASN A 107 12.80 12.29 19.05
C ASN A 107 12.29 13.61 19.66
N LYS A 108 12.28 14.71 18.90
CA LYS A 108 11.72 16.00 19.34
C LYS A 108 10.20 16.02 19.40
N ASN A 109 9.51 15.15 18.66
CA ASN A 109 8.05 15.05 18.66
C ASN A 109 7.51 14.11 19.76
N GLU A 110 8.39 13.39 20.45
CA GLU A 110 8.07 12.43 21.52
C GLU A 110 8.44 12.95 22.93
N SER A 111 8.90 14.21 23.04
CA SER A 111 9.21 14.95 24.29
C SER A 111 8.32 16.17 24.44
#